data_AF-A0A813BG51-F1
#
_entry.id   AF-A0A813BG51-F1
#
_cell.length_a   1.000
_cell.length_b   1.000
_cell.length_c   1.000
_cell.angle_alpha   90.00
_cell.angle_beta   90.00
_cell.angle_gamma   90.00
#
_symmetry.space_group_name_H-M   'P 1'
#
loop_
_entity.id
_entity.type
_entity.pdbx_description
1 polymer ?
#
loop_
_entity_poly.entity_id
_entity_poly.type
_entity_poly.pdbx_seq_one_letter_code
_entity_poly.pdbx_strand_id
1 'polypeptide(L)'
;AAKSSAAATATASRSEVLEAAVGLEDGVGANPATCWPRGKPAYTTEYTEEYDLADPIGSFNRVGRQILKEMVDELPALYELPQKEAKWVEDSLEYNTQGGKMNRGLIVVETGVAIMKHQGREPTNADLNRFAVLGWAVEYLQACMLMADDMMDGSVTRRGNPCWYRLPHVGLLNTNDFLMVEMFVYKILKRHFGQERIFPWLMDLFLETTFQTECGQLLDSICANCELEELTTERWTLIVKYKTAFYSFYLPVALAMLVTGVRDKKAFDTARDALLLMGIYFQAQDDYLDAFASPEVLGKVGTDIQDKKCSWLFAHAYHEQSTPEAIKFLDEHYGKCEVGSQEESKIKEIYRELGLQELFQEYEEDVENRLEDFKSQVKAADLPWSVFDRFFQLIHKRRK
;
A
#
# COMPACT_ATOMS: atom_id res chain seq x y z
N ALA A 1 -80.46 -19.27 -4.24
CA ALA A 1 -79.05 -18.85 -4.36
C ALA A 1 -78.20 -19.90 -3.62
N ALA A 2 -77.70 -20.99 -4.18
CA ALA A 2 -77.03 -21.29 -5.46
C ALA A 2 -75.64 -20.65 -5.63
N LYS A 3 -74.61 -21.48 -5.38
CA LYS A 3 -73.26 -21.53 -6.01
C LYS A 3 -72.25 -20.45 -5.60
N SER A 4 -70.94 -20.69 -5.45
CA SER A 4 -70.10 -21.88 -5.63
C SER A 4 -68.74 -21.65 -4.95
N SER A 5 -68.13 -22.73 -4.45
CA SER A 5 -66.68 -22.86 -4.27
C SER A 5 -65.96 -22.75 -5.62
N ALA A 6 -64.86 -22.03 -5.69
CA ALA A 6 -63.80 -22.31 -6.66
C ALA A 6 -62.48 -21.76 -6.12
N ALA A 7 -61.52 -22.66 -5.98
CA ALA A 7 -60.12 -22.36 -5.77
C ALA A 7 -59.62 -21.45 -6.90
N ALA A 8 -59.05 -20.32 -6.54
CA ALA A 8 -58.17 -19.56 -7.41
C ALA A 8 -56.78 -19.62 -6.78
N THR A 9 -56.01 -20.61 -7.24
CA THR A 9 -54.56 -20.65 -7.19
C THR A 9 -54.00 -19.26 -7.46
N ALA A 10 -53.32 -18.69 -6.47
CA ALA A 10 -52.47 -17.53 -6.65
C ALA A 10 -51.32 -17.92 -7.57
N THR A 11 -51.50 -17.74 -8.88
CA THR A 11 -50.38 -17.53 -9.80
C THR A 11 -49.81 -16.17 -9.47
N ALA A 12 -48.94 -16.12 -8.45
CA ALA A 12 -48.01 -15.01 -8.27
C ALA A 12 -47.33 -14.81 -9.62
N SER A 13 -47.44 -13.61 -10.16
CA SER A 13 -46.77 -13.29 -11.41
C SER A 13 -45.27 -13.48 -11.20
N ARG A 14 -44.53 -13.86 -12.25
CA ARG A 14 -43.07 -14.06 -12.19
C ARG A 14 -42.31 -12.81 -11.65
N SER A 15 -42.98 -11.66 -11.59
CA SER A 15 -42.54 -10.41 -10.99
C SER A 15 -42.61 -10.41 -9.45
N GLU A 16 -43.63 -10.99 -8.84
CA GLU A 16 -43.83 -10.99 -7.37
C GLU A 16 -42.90 -12.00 -6.66
N VAL A 17 -42.47 -13.05 -7.37
CA VAL A 17 -41.43 -13.98 -6.88
C VAL A 17 -40.03 -13.34 -6.91
N LEU A 18 -39.83 -12.27 -7.70
CA LEU A 18 -38.59 -11.51 -7.73
C LEU A 18 -38.48 -10.47 -6.60
N GLU A 19 -39.60 -10.06 -6.02
CA GLU A 19 -39.62 -9.11 -4.88
C GLU A 19 -39.42 -9.80 -3.52
N ALA A 20 -39.64 -11.11 -3.41
CA ALA A 20 -39.58 -11.84 -2.13
C ALA A 20 -38.20 -12.41 -1.74
N ALA A 21 -37.13 -12.11 -2.49
CA ALA A 21 -35.78 -12.61 -2.18
C ALA A 21 -34.70 -11.51 -2.19
N VAL A 22 -35.09 -10.26 -1.94
CA VAL A 22 -34.18 -9.27 -1.32
C VAL A 22 -34.18 -9.57 0.18
N GLY A 23 -33.64 -10.74 0.55
CA GLY A 23 -33.50 -11.19 1.92
C GLY A 23 -32.57 -10.26 2.69
N LEU A 24 -33.15 -9.27 3.37
CA LEU A 24 -32.51 -8.44 4.38
C LEU A 24 -32.72 -9.05 5.77
N GLU A 25 -32.51 -10.36 5.88
CA GLU A 25 -32.30 -11.02 7.16
C GLU A 25 -30.97 -11.76 7.03
N ASP A 26 -29.95 -11.20 7.70
CA ASP A 26 -28.58 -11.69 7.91
C ASP A 26 -27.45 -11.35 6.89
N GLY A 27 -27.65 -10.41 5.95
CA GLY A 27 -26.54 -9.89 5.13
C GLY A 27 -26.84 -8.62 4.35
N VAL A 28 -25.80 -7.89 3.92
CA VAL A 28 -25.94 -6.81 2.91
C VAL A 28 -26.26 -7.49 1.57
N GLY A 29 -27.52 -7.43 1.14
CA GLY A 29 -27.97 -8.01 -0.13
C GLY A 29 -27.20 -7.43 -1.34
N ALA A 30 -27.22 -8.15 -2.46
CA ALA A 30 -26.54 -7.70 -3.68
C ALA A 30 -27.08 -6.34 -4.14
N ASN A 31 -26.18 -5.40 -4.43
CA ASN A 31 -26.57 -4.06 -4.88
C ASN A 31 -27.32 -4.18 -6.23
N PRO A 32 -28.60 -3.77 -6.31
CA PRO A 32 -29.45 -3.99 -7.49
C PRO A 32 -28.93 -3.29 -8.75
N ALA A 33 -28.12 -2.22 -8.60
CA ALA A 33 -27.51 -1.52 -9.73
C ALA A 33 -26.27 -2.24 -10.28
N THR A 34 -25.72 -3.23 -9.57
CA THR A 34 -24.45 -3.90 -9.94
C THR A 34 -24.50 -5.42 -9.91
N CYS A 35 -25.67 -6.02 -9.64
CA CYS A 35 -25.87 -7.46 -9.59
C CYS A 35 -26.14 -8.11 -10.97
N TRP A 36 -25.76 -7.43 -12.05
CA TRP A 36 -25.82 -7.92 -13.42
C TRP A 36 -24.40 -8.01 -14.04
N PRO A 37 -24.08 -9.07 -14.80
CA PRO A 37 -24.88 -10.28 -15.00
C PRO A 37 -25.08 -11.07 -13.70
N ARG A 38 -26.01 -12.03 -13.73
CA ARG A 38 -26.30 -12.90 -12.59
C ARG A 38 -25.01 -13.54 -12.08
N GLY A 39 -24.81 -13.51 -10.76
CA GLY A 39 -23.58 -14.00 -10.12
C GLY A 39 -22.61 -12.88 -9.73
N LYS A 40 -22.90 -11.61 -10.06
CA LYS A 40 -22.17 -10.46 -9.52
C LYS A 40 -22.77 -9.94 -8.20
N PRO A 41 -21.91 -9.49 -7.26
CA PRO A 41 -20.50 -9.83 -7.19
C PRO A 41 -20.33 -11.34 -6.86
N ALA A 42 -19.21 -11.93 -7.25
CA ALA A 42 -18.81 -13.22 -6.71
C ALA A 42 -18.37 -13.03 -5.26
N TYR A 43 -18.81 -13.92 -4.36
CA TYR A 43 -18.44 -13.91 -2.95
C TYR A 43 -17.66 -15.18 -2.60
N THR A 44 -16.64 -15.03 -1.75
CA THR A 44 -15.91 -16.16 -1.18
C THR A 44 -16.55 -16.53 0.15
N THR A 45 -17.13 -17.73 0.23
CA THR A 45 -17.83 -18.21 1.43
C THR A 45 -16.96 -19.09 2.33
N GLU A 46 -15.85 -19.63 1.81
CA GLU A 46 -14.94 -20.52 2.55
C GLU A 46 -13.48 -20.32 2.10
N TYR A 47 -12.54 -20.58 3.01
CA TYR A 47 -11.09 -20.57 2.74
C TYR A 47 -10.55 -21.99 2.82
N THR A 48 -10.19 -22.56 1.66
CA THR A 48 -9.72 -23.94 1.54
C THR A 48 -8.20 -24.07 1.67
N GLU A 49 -7.44 -22.99 1.48
CA GLU A 49 -5.99 -23.00 1.61
C GLU A 49 -5.58 -23.12 3.08
N GLU A 50 -4.65 -24.04 3.36
CA GLU A 50 -4.01 -24.14 4.67
C GLU A 50 -2.90 -23.08 4.78
N TYR A 51 -3.05 -22.19 5.76
CA TYR A 51 -2.07 -21.16 6.09
C TYR A 51 -1.18 -21.62 7.24
N ASP A 52 0.03 -22.04 6.90
CA ASP A 52 1.03 -22.49 7.86
C ASP A 52 1.89 -21.31 8.34
N LEU A 53 1.86 -21.03 9.64
CA LEU A 53 2.69 -20.00 10.27
C LEU A 53 4.19 -20.35 10.29
N ALA A 54 4.56 -21.62 10.08
CA ALA A 54 5.96 -22.03 9.90
C ALA A 54 6.49 -21.75 8.49
N ASP A 55 5.61 -21.66 7.49
CA ASP A 55 5.91 -21.20 6.12
C ASP A 55 5.01 -20.01 5.75
N PRO A 56 5.20 -18.83 6.37
CA PRO A 56 4.31 -17.70 6.18
C PRO A 56 4.39 -17.16 4.75
N ILE A 57 5.57 -17.17 4.13
CA ILE A 57 5.77 -16.67 2.76
C ILE A 57 5.13 -17.61 1.74
N GLY A 58 5.34 -18.92 1.85
CA GLY A 58 4.74 -19.88 0.93
C GLY A 58 3.22 -19.91 1.07
N SER A 59 2.70 -19.81 2.30
CA SER A 59 1.26 -19.71 2.57
C SER A 59 0.67 -18.42 1.99
N PHE A 60 1.29 -17.27 2.24
CA PHE A 60 0.88 -16.00 1.66
C PHE A 60 0.83 -16.07 0.13
N ASN A 61 1.86 -16.63 -0.52
CA ASN A 61 1.90 -16.78 -1.97
C ASN A 61 0.82 -17.73 -2.52
N ARG A 62 0.42 -18.78 -1.78
CA ARG A 62 -0.70 -19.64 -2.19
C ARG A 62 -2.02 -18.86 -2.20
N VAL A 63 -2.28 -18.07 -1.16
CA VAL A 63 -3.45 -17.18 -1.11
C VAL A 63 -3.44 -16.18 -2.26
N GLY A 64 -2.29 -15.61 -2.59
CA GLY A 64 -2.14 -14.70 -3.74
C GLY A 64 -2.51 -15.34 -5.07
N ARG A 65 -2.03 -16.56 -5.32
CA ARG A 65 -2.40 -17.32 -6.53
C ARG A 65 -3.89 -17.64 -6.57
N GLN A 66 -4.50 -17.95 -5.42
CA GLN A 66 -5.95 -18.12 -5.35
C GLN A 66 -6.66 -16.82 -5.74
N ILE A 67 -6.29 -15.68 -5.16
CA ILE A 67 -6.89 -14.37 -5.48
C ILE A 67 -6.75 -14.03 -6.96
N LEU A 68 -5.54 -14.20 -7.53
CA LEU A 68 -5.30 -13.98 -8.95
C LEU A 68 -6.25 -14.82 -9.81
N LYS A 69 -6.33 -16.13 -9.52
CA LYS A 69 -7.23 -17.05 -10.22
C LYS A 69 -8.70 -16.62 -10.10
N GLU A 70 -9.13 -16.27 -8.90
CA GLU A 70 -10.48 -15.79 -8.63
C GLU A 70 -10.84 -14.54 -9.44
N MET A 71 -9.89 -13.62 -9.61
CA MET A 71 -10.09 -12.38 -10.37
C MET A 71 -10.08 -12.62 -11.89
N VAL A 72 -9.22 -13.50 -12.40
CA VAL A 72 -9.04 -13.75 -13.83
C VAL A 72 -10.13 -14.68 -14.39
N ASP A 73 -10.47 -15.76 -13.69
CA ASP A 73 -11.45 -16.77 -14.14
C ASP A 73 -12.83 -16.16 -14.40
N GLU A 74 -13.20 -15.11 -13.68
CA GLU A 74 -14.51 -14.49 -13.80
C GLU A 74 -14.60 -13.46 -14.94
N LEU A 75 -13.48 -12.98 -15.49
CA LEU A 75 -13.50 -11.92 -16.50
C LEU A 75 -14.29 -12.30 -17.76
N PRO A 76 -14.13 -13.50 -18.35
CA PRO A 76 -14.90 -13.87 -19.53
C PRO A 76 -16.39 -14.02 -19.26
N ALA A 77 -16.76 -14.65 -18.14
CA ALA A 77 -18.17 -14.95 -17.84
C ALA A 77 -18.94 -13.74 -17.32
N LEU A 78 -18.29 -12.89 -16.51
CA LEU A 78 -18.93 -11.77 -15.84
C LEU A 78 -18.75 -10.44 -16.56
N TYR A 79 -17.72 -10.29 -17.39
CA TYR A 79 -17.41 -9.04 -18.09
C TYR A 79 -17.27 -9.20 -19.60
N GLU A 80 -17.57 -10.38 -20.15
CA GLU A 80 -17.47 -10.68 -21.58
C GLU A 80 -16.06 -10.42 -22.14
N LEU A 81 -15.03 -10.47 -21.28
CA LEU A 81 -13.66 -10.20 -21.67
C LEU A 81 -13.12 -11.43 -22.44
N PRO A 82 -12.66 -11.31 -23.69
CA PRO A 82 -12.16 -12.47 -24.41
C PRO A 82 -10.89 -13.03 -23.75
N GLN A 83 -10.59 -14.30 -24.04
CA GLN A 83 -9.52 -15.03 -23.33
C GLN A 83 -8.13 -14.39 -23.50
N LYS A 84 -7.88 -13.71 -24.62
CA LYS A 84 -6.63 -13.01 -24.87
C LYS A 84 -6.46 -11.84 -23.89
N GLU A 85 -7.49 -11.04 -23.69
CA GLU A 85 -7.49 -9.90 -22.79
C GLU A 85 -7.54 -10.34 -21.32
N ALA A 86 -8.24 -11.44 -20.99
CA ALA A 86 -8.15 -12.04 -19.66
C ALA A 86 -6.72 -12.51 -19.33
N LYS A 87 -6.02 -13.13 -20.29
CA LYS A 87 -4.61 -13.50 -20.14
C LYS A 87 -3.70 -12.28 -19.96
N TRP A 88 -3.95 -11.19 -20.68
CA TRP A 88 -3.21 -9.94 -20.49
C TRP A 88 -3.30 -9.42 -19.05
N VAL A 89 -4.51 -9.45 -18.48
CA VAL A 89 -4.74 -9.03 -17.09
C VAL A 89 -3.96 -9.93 -16.13
N GLU A 90 -3.97 -11.25 -16.36
CA GLU A 90 -3.16 -12.20 -15.58
C GLU A 90 -1.66 -11.88 -15.68
N ASP A 91 -1.13 -11.69 -16.90
CA ASP A 91 0.28 -11.37 -17.13
C ASP A 91 0.70 -10.08 -16.44
N SER A 92 -0.13 -9.03 -16.52
CA SER A 92 0.11 -7.75 -15.85
C SER A 92 0.14 -7.89 -14.33
N LEU A 93 -0.83 -8.61 -13.75
CA LEU A 93 -0.88 -8.83 -12.31
C LEU A 93 0.31 -9.65 -11.82
N GLU A 94 0.65 -10.75 -12.51
CA GLU A 94 1.80 -11.60 -12.15
C GLU A 94 3.11 -10.82 -12.24
N TYR A 95 3.32 -10.06 -13.32
CA TYR A 95 4.55 -9.31 -13.54
C TYR A 95 4.78 -8.26 -12.43
N ASN A 96 3.73 -7.52 -12.07
CA ASN A 96 3.84 -6.37 -11.18
C ASN A 96 3.74 -6.73 -9.69
N THR A 97 3.27 -7.94 -9.36
CA THR A 97 3.17 -8.39 -7.97
C THR A 97 4.31 -9.34 -7.55
N GLN A 98 5.05 -9.95 -8.48
CA GLN A 98 6.18 -10.82 -8.15
C GLN A 98 7.47 -10.07 -7.80
N GLY A 99 8.42 -10.77 -7.17
CA GLY A 99 9.79 -10.28 -6.87
C GLY A 99 9.92 -9.31 -5.70
N GLY A 100 8.82 -8.93 -5.04
CA GLY A 100 8.81 -8.10 -3.84
C GLY A 100 9.13 -8.90 -2.56
N LYS A 101 9.53 -8.20 -1.49
CA LYS A 101 9.70 -8.81 -0.16
C LYS A 101 8.36 -9.15 0.52
N MET A 102 7.24 -8.67 -0.03
CA MET A 102 5.87 -8.84 0.51
C MET A 102 5.69 -8.36 1.96
N ASN A 103 6.57 -7.46 2.43
CA ASN A 103 6.57 -7.05 3.83
C ASN A 103 5.25 -6.40 4.24
N ARG A 104 4.64 -5.56 3.36
CA ARG A 104 3.41 -4.85 3.70
C ARG A 104 2.26 -5.83 3.87
N GLY A 105 2.16 -6.80 2.97
CA GLY A 105 1.15 -7.86 3.03
C GLY A 105 1.33 -8.79 4.23
N LEU A 106 2.56 -9.26 4.48
CA LEU A 106 2.87 -10.15 5.60
C LEU A 106 2.62 -9.49 6.96
N ILE A 107 2.87 -8.18 7.08
CA ILE A 107 2.60 -7.43 8.31
C ILE A 107 1.12 -7.45 8.68
N VAL A 108 0.19 -7.52 7.71
CA VAL A 108 -1.24 -7.67 8.02
C VAL A 108 -1.49 -8.97 8.79
N VAL A 109 -0.86 -10.07 8.34
CA VAL A 109 -0.95 -11.39 8.99
C VAL A 109 -0.30 -11.38 10.36
N GLU A 110 0.95 -10.90 10.45
CA GLU A 110 1.69 -10.82 11.71
C GLU A 110 0.96 -9.97 12.75
N THR A 111 0.42 -8.81 12.34
CA THR A 111 -0.37 -7.92 13.19
C THR A 111 -1.66 -8.59 13.65
N GLY A 112 -2.39 -9.23 12.74
CA GLY A 112 -3.64 -9.92 13.05
C GLY A 112 -3.42 -11.01 14.10
N VAL A 113 -2.38 -11.83 13.92
CA VAL A 113 -1.98 -12.87 14.88
C VAL A 113 -1.60 -12.26 16.23
N ALA A 114 -0.80 -11.19 16.24
CA ALA A 114 -0.37 -10.53 17.47
C ALA A 114 -1.56 -9.97 18.27
N ILE A 115 -2.49 -9.28 17.61
CA ILE A 115 -3.68 -8.72 18.27
C ILE A 115 -4.60 -9.84 18.79
N MET A 116 -4.85 -10.89 18.01
CA MET A 116 -5.68 -12.01 18.47
C MET A 116 -5.10 -12.69 19.71
N LYS A 117 -3.78 -12.95 19.73
CA LYS A 117 -3.11 -13.53 20.88
C LYS A 117 -3.18 -12.62 22.11
N HIS A 118 -3.02 -11.31 21.93
CA HIS A 118 -3.20 -10.32 22.99
C HIS A 118 -4.63 -10.32 23.56
N GLN A 119 -5.62 -10.56 22.70
CA GLN A 119 -7.03 -10.77 23.11
C GLN A 119 -7.32 -12.16 23.71
N GLY A 120 -6.32 -13.04 23.86
CA GLY A 120 -6.48 -14.39 24.37
C GLY A 120 -7.15 -15.36 23.39
N ARG A 121 -7.06 -15.09 22.08
CA ARG A 121 -7.64 -15.91 21.00
C ARG A 121 -6.53 -16.47 20.12
N GLU A 122 -6.59 -17.76 19.80
CA GLU A 122 -5.73 -18.34 18.76
C GLU A 122 -6.36 -18.12 17.38
N PRO A 123 -5.58 -17.71 16.37
CA PRO A 123 -6.08 -17.51 15.01
C PRO A 123 -6.47 -18.85 14.38
N THR A 124 -7.64 -18.91 13.78
CA THR A 124 -8.05 -20.05 12.96
C THR A 124 -7.42 -19.96 11.56
N ASN A 125 -7.46 -21.04 10.80
CA ASN A 125 -7.05 -21.01 9.39
C ASN A 125 -7.83 -19.96 8.58
N ALA A 126 -9.13 -19.79 8.88
CA ALA A 126 -9.95 -18.76 8.25
C ALA A 126 -9.46 -17.34 8.59
N ASP A 127 -9.09 -17.08 9.84
CA ASP A 127 -8.53 -15.78 10.25
C ASP A 127 -7.23 -15.48 9.50
N LEU A 128 -6.32 -16.45 9.43
CA LEU A 128 -5.03 -16.30 8.74
C LEU A 128 -5.22 -16.01 7.25
N ASN A 129 -6.11 -16.74 6.58
CA ASN A 129 -6.44 -16.48 5.18
C ASN A 129 -7.07 -15.09 4.99
N ARG A 130 -7.95 -14.64 5.88
CA ARG A 130 -8.54 -13.29 5.83
C ARG A 130 -7.48 -12.19 5.97
N PHE A 131 -6.52 -12.37 6.87
CA PHE A 131 -5.40 -11.43 6.98
C PHE A 131 -4.55 -11.44 5.71
N ALA A 132 -4.27 -12.62 5.15
CA ALA A 132 -3.50 -12.76 3.92
C ALA A 132 -4.20 -12.13 2.71
N VAL A 133 -5.53 -12.25 2.60
CA VAL A 133 -6.33 -11.58 1.58
C VAL A 133 -6.19 -10.06 1.67
N LEU A 134 -6.32 -9.50 2.87
CA LEU A 134 -6.10 -8.06 3.07
C LEU A 134 -4.65 -7.66 2.79
N GLY A 135 -3.70 -8.51 3.15
CA GLY A 135 -2.29 -8.30 2.80
C GLY A 135 -2.08 -8.25 1.29
N TRP A 136 -2.71 -9.14 0.53
CA TRP A 136 -2.67 -9.11 -0.94
C TRP A 136 -3.37 -7.90 -1.54
N ALA A 137 -4.45 -7.43 -0.94
CA ALA A 137 -5.08 -6.17 -1.33
C ALA A 137 -4.11 -4.98 -1.15
N VAL A 138 -3.28 -4.98 -0.09
CA VAL A 138 -2.21 -3.99 0.08
C VAL A 138 -1.09 -4.16 -0.95
N GLU A 139 -0.67 -5.38 -1.28
CA GLU A 139 0.37 -5.64 -2.30
C GLU A 139 -0.12 -5.24 -3.71
N TYR A 140 -1.41 -5.41 -4.02
CA TYR A 140 -2.02 -4.93 -5.26
C TYR A 140 -2.07 -3.40 -5.29
N LEU A 141 -2.46 -2.76 -4.18
CA LEU A 141 -2.41 -1.29 -4.08
C LEU A 141 -1.00 -0.77 -4.32
N GLN A 142 0.00 -1.39 -3.69
CA GLN A 142 1.40 -1.04 -3.93
C GLN A 142 1.80 -1.27 -5.39
N ALA A 143 1.42 -2.39 -6.01
CA ALA A 143 1.75 -2.68 -7.40
C ALA A 143 1.19 -1.61 -8.35
N CYS A 144 -0.06 -1.19 -8.16
CA CYS A 144 -0.66 -0.07 -8.89
C CYS A 144 0.18 1.20 -8.76
N MET A 145 0.50 1.60 -7.52
CA MET A 145 1.27 2.82 -7.25
C MET A 145 2.66 2.76 -7.90
N LEU A 146 3.36 1.62 -7.81
CA LEU A 146 4.66 1.44 -8.45
C LEU A 146 4.59 1.49 -9.98
N MET A 147 3.55 0.92 -10.57
CA MET A 147 3.34 0.97 -12.03
C MET A 147 3.14 2.41 -12.53
N ALA A 148 2.39 3.22 -11.77
CA ALA A 148 2.17 4.64 -12.08
C ALA A 148 3.45 5.46 -11.82
N ASP A 149 4.08 5.29 -10.66
CA ASP A 149 5.33 5.96 -10.24
C ASP A 149 6.47 5.68 -11.23
N ASP A 150 6.66 4.42 -11.65
CA ASP A 150 7.69 4.05 -12.62
C ASP A 150 7.52 4.81 -13.96
N MET A 151 6.28 5.03 -14.39
CA MET A 151 5.97 5.78 -15.62
C MET A 151 6.20 7.28 -15.43
N MET A 152 5.76 7.85 -14.31
CA MET A 152 5.91 9.28 -14.00
C MET A 152 7.38 9.67 -13.85
N ASP A 153 8.16 8.82 -13.18
CA ASP A 153 9.58 9.06 -12.90
C ASP A 153 10.50 8.62 -14.04
N GLY A 154 9.97 8.05 -15.13
CA GLY A 154 10.80 7.59 -16.24
C GLY A 154 11.71 6.41 -15.86
N SER A 155 11.39 5.66 -14.80
CA SER A 155 12.17 4.55 -14.27
C SER A 155 12.43 3.46 -15.31
N VAL A 156 13.62 2.84 -15.27
CA VAL A 156 14.03 1.81 -16.23
C VAL A 156 13.74 0.39 -15.73
N THR A 157 14.00 0.12 -14.45
CA THR A 157 13.88 -1.21 -13.86
C THR A 157 13.19 -1.21 -12.51
N ARG A 158 12.42 -2.27 -12.23
CA ARG A 158 11.76 -2.54 -10.95
C ARG A 158 11.89 -4.02 -10.61
N ARG A 159 12.33 -4.33 -9.38
CA ARG A 159 12.49 -5.71 -8.86
C ARG A 159 13.33 -6.62 -9.77
N GLY A 160 14.40 -6.07 -10.36
CA GLY A 160 15.32 -6.79 -11.25
C GLY A 160 14.85 -6.99 -12.69
N ASN A 161 13.65 -6.50 -13.04
CA ASN A 161 13.09 -6.55 -14.40
C ASN A 161 12.88 -5.14 -14.96
N PRO A 162 12.71 -4.96 -16.28
CA PRO A 162 12.24 -3.70 -16.83
C PRO A 162 10.91 -3.25 -16.20
N CYS A 163 10.69 -1.96 -15.97
CA CYS A 163 9.39 -1.46 -15.55
C CYS A 163 8.30 -1.87 -16.56
N TRP A 164 7.08 -2.17 -16.12
CA TRP A 164 6.02 -2.72 -17.00
C TRP A 164 5.78 -1.86 -18.25
N TYR A 165 5.72 -0.54 -18.10
CA TYR A 165 5.54 0.39 -19.22
C TYR A 165 6.72 0.42 -20.23
N ARG A 166 7.90 -0.08 -19.84
CA ARG A 166 9.08 -0.19 -20.72
C ARG A 166 9.05 -1.43 -21.60
N LEU A 167 8.15 -2.38 -21.37
CA LEU A 167 8.02 -3.55 -22.24
C LEU A 167 7.52 -3.12 -23.63
N PRO A 168 8.09 -3.65 -24.74
CA PRO A 168 7.81 -3.16 -26.09
C PRO A 168 6.33 -3.16 -26.52
N HIS A 169 5.52 -4.02 -25.91
CA HIS A 169 4.10 -4.19 -26.24
C HIS A 169 3.15 -3.48 -25.26
N VAL A 170 3.67 -2.87 -24.19
CA VAL A 170 2.87 -2.21 -23.14
C VAL A 170 2.81 -0.71 -23.38
N GLY A 171 3.94 0.00 -23.20
CA GLY A 171 3.98 1.46 -23.34
C GLY A 171 2.92 2.16 -22.47
N LEU A 172 2.13 3.04 -23.09
CA LEU A 172 1.07 3.79 -22.42
C LEU A 172 -0.16 2.95 -22.05
N LEU A 173 -0.26 1.68 -22.49
CA LEU A 173 -1.31 0.78 -22.00
C LEU A 173 -1.22 0.56 -20.49
N ASN A 174 -0.03 0.73 -19.91
CA ASN A 174 0.18 0.71 -18.47
C ASN A 174 -0.78 1.68 -17.73
N THR A 175 -1.21 2.78 -18.36
CA THR A 175 -2.20 3.70 -17.75
C THR A 175 -3.51 3.00 -17.41
N ASN A 176 -4.00 2.13 -18.28
CA ASN A 176 -5.18 1.33 -17.98
C ASN A 176 -4.84 0.19 -17.02
N ASP A 177 -3.67 -0.43 -17.18
CA ASP A 177 -3.30 -1.59 -16.37
C ASP A 177 -3.20 -1.24 -14.88
N PHE A 178 -2.55 -0.13 -14.50
CA PHE A 178 -2.47 0.22 -13.07
C PHE A 178 -3.86 0.55 -12.48
N LEU A 179 -4.74 1.22 -13.24
CA LEU A 179 -6.13 1.46 -12.83
C LEU A 179 -6.91 0.15 -12.65
N MET A 180 -6.63 -0.86 -13.48
CA MET A 180 -7.21 -2.19 -13.31
C MET A 180 -6.68 -2.86 -12.04
N VAL A 181 -5.38 -2.77 -11.74
CA VAL A 181 -4.80 -3.30 -10.50
C VAL A 181 -5.44 -2.65 -9.27
N GLU A 182 -5.63 -1.32 -9.27
CA GLU A 182 -6.36 -0.60 -8.22
C GLU A 182 -7.79 -1.14 -8.06
N MET A 183 -8.53 -1.28 -9.16
CA MET A 183 -9.91 -1.81 -9.11
C MET A 183 -9.98 -3.24 -8.57
N PHE A 184 -8.93 -4.06 -8.77
CA PHE A 184 -8.86 -5.38 -8.18
C PHE A 184 -8.74 -5.35 -6.66
N VAL A 185 -8.13 -4.33 -6.05
CA VAL A 185 -8.15 -4.13 -4.59
C VAL A 185 -9.59 -4.14 -4.08
N TYR A 186 -10.47 -3.32 -4.67
CA TYR A 186 -11.86 -3.22 -4.25
C TYR A 186 -12.69 -4.46 -4.60
N LYS A 187 -12.36 -5.15 -5.69
CA LYS A 187 -12.99 -6.43 -6.03
C LYS A 187 -12.63 -7.52 -5.01
N ILE A 188 -11.37 -7.57 -4.56
CA ILE A 188 -10.92 -8.47 -3.48
C ILE A 188 -11.72 -8.17 -2.21
N LEU A 189 -11.81 -6.90 -1.79
CA LEU A 189 -12.59 -6.52 -0.60
C LEU A 189 -14.05 -6.94 -0.72
N LYS A 190 -14.70 -6.64 -1.86
CA LYS A 190 -16.11 -6.96 -2.09
C LYS A 190 -16.36 -8.47 -2.10
N ARG A 191 -15.44 -9.25 -2.65
CA ARG A 191 -15.55 -10.71 -2.73
C ARG A 191 -15.38 -11.38 -1.38
N HIS A 192 -14.39 -10.98 -0.60
CA HIS A 192 -14.02 -11.67 0.64
C HIS A 192 -14.68 -11.12 1.90
N PHE A 193 -15.11 -9.85 1.87
CA PHE A 193 -15.67 -9.16 3.03
C PHE A 193 -17.03 -8.51 2.73
N GLY A 194 -17.49 -8.46 1.49
CA GLY A 194 -18.65 -7.64 1.08
C GLY A 194 -20.00 -8.01 1.70
N GLN A 195 -20.10 -9.16 2.37
CA GLN A 195 -21.28 -9.57 3.13
C GLN A 195 -21.18 -9.22 4.63
N GLU A 196 -20.04 -8.69 5.07
CA GLU A 196 -19.76 -8.39 6.46
C GLU A 196 -19.97 -6.91 6.80
N ARG A 197 -20.31 -6.65 8.07
CA ARG A 197 -20.51 -5.29 8.59
C ARG A 197 -19.25 -4.42 8.56
N ILE A 198 -18.07 -5.01 8.49
CA ILE A 198 -16.79 -4.29 8.42
C ILE A 198 -16.44 -3.80 7.02
N PHE A 199 -17.11 -4.30 5.97
CA PHE A 199 -16.78 -3.96 4.59
C PHE A 199 -16.76 -2.45 4.29
N PRO A 200 -17.76 -1.65 4.72
CA PRO A 200 -17.71 -0.20 4.50
C PRO A 200 -16.47 0.46 5.12
N TRP A 201 -16.00 -0.02 6.28
CA TRP A 201 -14.80 0.53 6.93
C TRP A 201 -13.51 0.09 6.24
N LEU A 202 -13.45 -1.15 5.74
CA LEU A 202 -12.31 -1.59 4.93
C LEU A 202 -12.23 -0.78 3.62
N MET A 203 -13.35 -0.59 2.94
CA MET A 203 -13.45 0.23 1.73
C MET A 203 -13.02 1.68 2.00
N ASP A 204 -13.56 2.30 3.04
CA ASP A 204 -13.24 3.67 3.45
C ASP A 204 -11.74 3.83 3.75
N LEU A 205 -11.16 2.90 4.51
CA LEU A 205 -9.73 2.92 4.85
C LEU A 205 -8.84 2.80 3.61
N PHE A 206 -9.16 1.91 2.67
CA PHE A 206 -8.42 1.81 1.41
C PHE A 206 -8.57 3.06 0.55
N LEU A 207 -9.79 3.60 0.40
CA LEU A 207 -10.04 4.82 -0.38
C LEU A 207 -9.29 6.02 0.21
N GLU A 208 -9.40 6.25 1.51
CA GLU A 208 -8.73 7.34 2.22
C GLU A 208 -7.21 7.22 2.09
N THR A 209 -6.65 6.03 2.33
CA THR A 209 -5.20 5.82 2.24
C THR A 209 -4.69 5.99 0.80
N THR A 210 -5.46 5.52 -0.19
CA THR A 210 -5.12 5.70 -1.60
C THR A 210 -5.09 7.18 -1.95
N PHE A 211 -6.13 7.93 -1.59
CA PHE A 211 -6.19 9.36 -1.84
C PHE A 211 -5.07 10.14 -1.13
N GLN A 212 -4.78 9.80 0.13
CA GLN A 212 -3.62 10.34 0.85
C GLN A 212 -2.32 10.07 0.09
N THR A 213 -2.13 8.86 -0.43
CA THR A 213 -0.93 8.50 -1.20
C THR A 213 -0.84 9.31 -2.50
N GLU A 214 -1.95 9.48 -3.21
CA GLU A 214 -2.00 10.33 -4.42
C GLU A 214 -1.74 11.80 -4.12
N CYS A 215 -2.19 12.34 -2.97
CA CYS A 215 -1.81 13.67 -2.53
C CYS A 215 -0.30 13.76 -2.27
N GLY A 216 0.30 12.74 -1.67
CA GLY A 216 1.75 12.65 -1.49
C GLY A 216 2.50 12.57 -2.82
N GLN A 217 2.01 11.77 -3.77
CA GLN A 217 2.57 11.67 -5.12
C GLN A 217 2.48 13.00 -5.87
N LEU A 218 1.36 13.73 -5.76
CA LEU A 218 1.23 15.06 -6.33
C LEU A 218 2.26 16.03 -5.74
N LEU A 219 2.44 16.01 -4.42
CA LEU A 219 3.45 16.84 -3.76
C LEU A 219 4.87 16.51 -4.23
N ASP A 220 5.19 15.23 -4.46
CA ASP A 220 6.47 14.80 -5.00
C ASP A 220 6.65 15.27 -6.46
N SER A 221 5.73 14.88 -7.34
CA SER A 221 5.84 15.14 -8.79
C SER A 221 5.86 16.63 -9.14
N ILE A 222 5.12 17.47 -8.42
CA ILE A 222 5.10 18.92 -8.72
C ILE A 222 6.42 19.61 -8.35
N CYS A 223 7.31 18.99 -7.56
CA CYS A 223 8.64 19.52 -7.24
C CYS A 223 9.47 19.82 -8.50
N ALA A 224 9.26 19.07 -9.58
CA ALA A 224 9.91 19.34 -10.87
C ALA A 224 9.64 20.76 -11.38
N ASN A 225 8.49 21.34 -11.04
CA ASN A 225 8.05 22.69 -11.45
C ASN A 225 8.28 23.77 -10.38
N CYS A 226 8.75 23.40 -9.18
CA CYS A 226 9.03 24.33 -8.09
C CYS A 226 10.41 24.98 -8.25
N GLU A 227 10.59 26.17 -7.70
CA GLU A 227 11.93 26.71 -7.43
C GLU A 227 12.60 25.94 -6.28
N LEU A 228 13.93 25.99 -6.19
CA LEU A 228 14.67 25.21 -5.19
C LEU A 228 14.34 25.65 -3.75
N GLU A 229 14.06 26.94 -3.54
CA GLU A 229 13.64 27.50 -2.25
C GLU A 229 12.29 26.94 -1.76
N GLU A 230 11.49 26.34 -2.63
CA GLU A 230 10.22 25.74 -2.25
C GLU A 230 10.37 24.29 -1.75
N LEU A 231 11.55 23.68 -1.91
CA LEU A 231 11.82 22.29 -1.54
C LEU A 231 12.25 22.17 -0.07
N THR A 232 11.38 22.64 0.84
CA THR A 232 11.65 22.76 2.27
C THR A 232 11.53 21.44 3.05
N THR A 233 12.00 21.43 4.30
CA THR A 233 11.86 20.27 5.20
C THR A 233 10.39 19.99 5.56
N GLU A 234 9.54 21.01 5.63
CA GLU A 234 8.10 20.84 5.80
C GLU A 234 7.48 20.16 4.57
N ARG A 235 7.89 20.57 3.37
CA ARG A 235 7.43 19.95 2.12
C ARG A 235 7.85 18.49 2.06
N TRP A 236 9.13 18.19 2.30
CA TRP A 236 9.65 16.82 2.39
C TRP A 236 8.83 15.99 3.38
N THR A 237 8.59 16.50 4.59
CA THR A 237 7.81 15.80 5.63
C THR A 237 6.40 15.46 5.13
N LEU A 238 5.73 16.39 4.44
CA LEU A 238 4.39 16.15 3.88
C LEU A 238 4.41 15.12 2.75
N ILE A 239 5.39 15.20 1.83
CA ILE A 239 5.57 14.21 0.76
C ILE A 239 5.68 12.83 1.38
N VAL A 240 6.62 12.63 2.30
CA VAL A 240 6.91 11.34 2.91
C VAL A 240 5.73 10.78 3.70
N LYS A 241 5.11 11.62 4.53
CA LYS A 241 3.96 11.25 5.36
C LYS A 241 2.85 10.66 4.49
N TYR A 242 2.52 11.35 3.40
CA TYR A 242 1.40 11.00 2.54
C TYR A 242 1.75 9.95 1.49
N LYS A 243 2.87 10.10 0.76
CA LYS A 243 3.32 9.20 -0.31
C LYS A 243 3.72 7.83 0.24
N THR A 244 4.28 7.76 1.45
CA THR A 244 4.89 6.52 1.96
C THR A 244 4.24 6.04 3.25
N ALA A 245 4.18 6.88 4.28
CA ALA A 245 3.94 6.41 5.64
C ALA A 245 2.53 5.81 5.86
N PHE A 246 1.49 6.42 5.30
CA PHE A 246 0.12 5.91 5.46
C PHE A 246 -0.06 4.51 4.85
N TYR A 247 0.23 4.32 3.56
CA TYR A 247 -0.03 3.03 2.91
C TYR A 247 0.99 1.94 3.29
N SER A 248 2.23 2.33 3.62
CA SER A 248 3.30 1.37 3.90
C SER A 248 3.35 0.91 5.35
N PHE A 249 2.91 1.75 6.29
CA PHE A 249 3.02 1.48 7.73
C PHE A 249 1.65 1.41 8.40
N TYR A 250 0.82 2.45 8.26
CA TYR A 250 -0.46 2.53 8.97
C TYR A 250 -1.52 1.56 8.42
N LEU A 251 -1.74 1.55 7.10
CA LEU A 251 -2.79 0.75 6.46
C LEU A 251 -2.73 -0.74 6.81
N PRO A 252 -1.58 -1.45 6.71
CA PRO A 252 -1.50 -2.86 7.06
C PRO A 252 -1.96 -3.16 8.49
N VAL A 253 -1.58 -2.30 9.44
CA VAL A 253 -1.92 -2.46 10.86
C VAL A 253 -3.38 -2.15 11.11
N ALA A 254 -3.88 -1.05 10.56
CA ALA A 254 -5.27 -0.63 10.72
C ALA A 254 -6.26 -1.66 10.13
N LEU A 255 -5.90 -2.31 9.01
CA LEU A 255 -6.68 -3.41 8.43
C LEU A 255 -6.79 -4.60 9.39
N ALA A 256 -5.67 -5.04 9.96
CA ALA A 256 -5.65 -6.12 10.93
C ALA A 256 -6.42 -5.75 12.21
N MET A 257 -6.29 -4.53 12.71
CA MET A 257 -7.07 -4.00 13.84
C MET A 257 -8.59 -4.09 13.58
N LEU A 258 -9.05 -3.67 12.39
CA LEU A 258 -10.47 -3.75 12.02
C LEU A 258 -10.99 -5.19 11.99
N VAL A 259 -10.27 -6.11 11.34
CA VAL A 259 -10.71 -7.51 11.21
C VAL A 259 -10.66 -8.25 12.54
N THR A 260 -9.70 -7.93 13.41
CA THR A 260 -9.58 -8.56 14.75
C THR A 260 -10.56 -8.00 15.78
N GLY A 261 -11.37 -7.00 15.43
CA GLY A 261 -12.43 -6.50 16.30
C GLY A 261 -12.08 -5.24 17.10
N VAL A 262 -10.93 -4.59 16.86
CA VAL A 262 -10.58 -3.32 17.49
C VAL A 262 -11.53 -2.22 17.00
N ARG A 263 -12.15 -1.49 17.92
CA ARG A 263 -13.11 -0.41 17.62
C ARG A 263 -12.79 0.91 18.31
N ASP A 264 -11.86 0.92 19.27
CA ASP A 264 -11.50 2.14 19.99
C ASP A 264 -10.70 3.08 19.07
N LYS A 265 -11.22 4.29 18.85
CA LYS A 265 -10.55 5.33 18.08
C LYS A 265 -9.16 5.66 18.66
N LYS A 266 -9.00 5.64 19.98
CA LYS A 266 -7.71 5.94 20.62
C LYS A 266 -6.63 4.93 20.23
N ALA A 267 -6.99 3.65 20.06
CA ALA A 267 -6.09 2.63 19.55
C ALA A 267 -5.62 2.94 18.12
N PHE A 268 -6.54 3.35 17.23
CA PHE A 268 -6.19 3.76 15.86
C PHE A 268 -5.32 5.01 15.84
N ASP A 269 -5.63 6.04 16.63
CA ASP A 269 -4.82 7.26 16.72
C ASP A 269 -3.39 6.94 17.22
N THR A 270 -3.27 6.14 18.28
CA THR A 270 -1.97 5.76 18.85
C THR A 270 -1.14 4.95 17.85
N ALA A 271 -1.76 3.98 17.16
CA ALA A 271 -1.08 3.20 16.14
C ALA A 271 -0.66 4.09 14.95
N ARG A 272 -1.54 4.98 14.48
CA ARG A 272 -1.23 5.93 13.40
C ARG A 272 -0.03 6.79 13.75
N ASP A 273 -0.03 7.44 14.91
CA ASP A 273 1.00 8.41 15.25
C ASP A 273 2.39 7.74 15.37
N ALA A 274 2.46 6.53 15.93
CA ALA A 274 3.69 5.74 15.99
C ALA A 274 4.14 5.25 14.59
N LEU A 275 3.21 4.73 13.78
CA LEU A 275 3.53 4.18 12.45
C LEU A 275 3.90 5.27 11.44
N LEU A 276 3.31 6.46 11.56
CA LEU A 276 3.69 7.61 10.73
C LEU A 276 5.11 8.09 11.08
N LEU A 277 5.50 8.09 12.36
CA LEU A 277 6.88 8.40 12.75
C LEU A 277 7.86 7.39 12.13
N MET A 278 7.56 6.08 12.24
CA MET A 278 8.38 5.03 11.63
C MET A 278 8.48 5.18 10.10
N GLY A 279 7.37 5.51 9.44
CA GLY A 279 7.33 5.69 8.00
C GLY A 279 8.09 6.92 7.52
N ILE A 280 8.08 8.01 8.29
CA ILE A 280 8.87 9.20 7.99
C ILE A 280 10.37 8.91 8.12
N TYR A 281 10.77 8.27 9.20
CA TYR A 281 12.15 7.85 9.40
C TYR A 281 12.64 6.86 8.33
N PHE A 282 11.78 5.91 7.91
CA PHE A 282 12.12 4.99 6.82
C PHE A 282 12.48 5.70 5.52
N GLN A 283 11.77 6.77 5.16
CA GLN A 283 12.07 7.51 3.94
C GLN A 283 13.28 8.43 4.11
N ALA A 284 13.48 9.03 5.30
CA ALA A 284 14.71 9.76 5.59
C ALA A 284 15.95 8.86 5.41
N GLN A 285 15.85 7.60 5.85
CA GLN A 285 16.90 6.61 5.65
C GLN A 285 17.08 6.23 4.17
N ASP A 286 16.00 6.12 3.39
CA ASP A 286 16.09 5.83 1.95
C ASP A 286 16.79 6.97 1.20
N ASP A 287 16.42 8.23 1.46
CA ASP A 287 17.05 9.43 0.89
C ASP A 287 18.53 9.55 1.31
N TYR A 288 18.84 9.27 2.58
CA TYR A 288 20.22 9.22 3.08
C TYR A 288 21.06 8.18 2.33
N LEU A 289 20.52 6.97 2.17
CA LEU A 289 21.20 5.89 1.46
C LEU A 289 21.31 6.18 -0.04
N ASP A 290 20.36 6.90 -0.64
CA ASP A 290 20.40 7.29 -2.07
C ASP A 290 21.65 8.12 -2.39
N ALA A 291 22.02 9.05 -1.49
CA ALA A 291 23.21 9.88 -1.69
C ALA A 291 24.52 9.21 -1.25
N PHE A 292 24.51 8.42 -0.17
CA PHE A 292 25.76 7.97 0.48
C PHE A 292 26.08 6.47 0.37
N ALA A 293 25.10 5.62 0.05
CA ALA A 293 25.35 4.19 -0.11
C ALA A 293 25.92 3.86 -1.50
N SER A 294 26.66 2.76 -1.60
CA SER A 294 27.07 2.25 -2.91
C SER A 294 25.87 1.64 -3.66
N PRO A 295 25.88 1.59 -5.00
CA PRO A 295 24.80 0.97 -5.77
C PRO A 295 24.53 -0.49 -5.39
N GLU A 296 25.56 -1.24 -4.97
CA GLU A 296 25.43 -2.63 -4.50
C GLU A 296 24.63 -2.72 -3.20
N VAL A 297 24.81 -1.75 -2.30
CA VAL A 297 24.08 -1.68 -1.02
C VAL A 297 22.67 -1.14 -1.23
N LEU A 298 22.51 -0.14 -2.10
CA LEU A 298 21.22 0.48 -2.38
C LEU A 298 20.30 -0.42 -3.22
N GLY A 299 20.90 -1.27 -4.07
CA GLY A 299 20.23 -2.14 -5.04
C GLY A 299 19.78 -1.41 -6.32
N LYS A 300 20.07 -0.11 -6.41
CA LYS A 300 19.83 0.78 -7.55
C LYS A 300 20.93 1.84 -7.57
N VAL A 301 21.03 2.57 -8.66
CA VAL A 301 21.80 3.82 -8.69
C VAL A 301 20.93 4.91 -8.05
N GLY A 302 21.51 5.71 -7.15
CA GLY A 302 20.80 6.85 -6.56
C GLY A 302 20.62 7.97 -7.59
N THR A 303 19.41 8.54 -7.64
CA THR A 303 19.03 9.53 -8.67
C THR A 303 18.36 10.77 -8.10
N ASP A 304 18.22 10.89 -6.78
CA ASP A 304 17.45 11.98 -6.16
C ASP A 304 17.97 13.38 -6.56
N ILE A 305 19.29 13.52 -6.69
CA ILE A 305 19.95 14.78 -7.09
C ILE A 305 19.61 15.13 -8.54
N GLN A 306 19.66 14.15 -9.44
CA GLN A 306 19.44 14.34 -10.88
C GLN A 306 17.96 14.56 -11.20
N ASP A 307 17.08 13.87 -10.47
CA ASP A 307 15.64 13.94 -10.62
C ASP A 307 15.02 15.17 -9.92
N LYS A 308 15.86 16.04 -9.34
CA LYS A 308 15.45 17.24 -8.60
C LYS A 308 14.44 16.91 -7.48
N LYS A 309 14.62 15.76 -6.81
CA LYS A 309 13.73 15.35 -5.72
C LYS A 309 13.90 16.27 -4.52
N CYS A 310 12.81 16.56 -3.83
CA CYS A 310 12.82 17.18 -2.51
C CYS A 310 13.22 16.08 -1.50
N SER A 311 14.49 15.71 -1.47
CA SER A 311 15.03 14.68 -0.56
C SER A 311 15.35 15.28 0.80
N TRP A 312 15.43 14.42 1.83
CA TRP A 312 15.80 14.83 3.19
C TRP A 312 17.11 15.63 3.19
N LEU A 313 18.13 15.12 2.48
CA LEU A 313 19.45 15.74 2.40
C LEU A 313 19.41 17.10 1.72
N PHE A 314 18.67 17.24 0.60
CA PHE A 314 18.54 18.52 -0.08
C PHE A 314 17.85 19.56 0.81
N ALA A 315 16.72 19.19 1.39
CA ALA A 315 15.92 20.10 2.20
C ALA A 315 16.72 20.65 3.40
N HIS A 316 17.46 19.78 4.11
CA HIS A 316 18.34 20.21 5.21
C HIS A 316 19.56 20.99 4.72
N ALA A 317 20.20 20.57 3.62
CA ALA A 317 21.34 21.29 3.06
C ALA A 317 20.94 22.73 2.72
N TYR A 318 19.90 22.91 1.90
CA TYR A 318 19.53 24.19 1.31
C TYR A 318 18.99 25.18 2.35
N HIS A 319 18.21 24.71 3.33
CA HIS A 319 17.48 25.59 4.24
C HIS A 319 18.12 25.79 5.63
N GLU A 320 18.91 24.84 6.12
CA GLU A 320 19.34 24.86 7.53
C GLU A 320 20.85 25.04 7.70
N GLN A 321 21.65 24.52 6.76
CA GLN A 321 23.10 24.37 6.98
C GLN A 321 23.99 25.11 5.95
N SER A 322 23.47 25.49 4.77
CA SER A 322 24.31 25.98 3.68
C SER A 322 24.91 27.37 3.86
N THR A 323 26.13 27.54 3.32
CA THR A 323 26.73 28.85 3.05
C THR A 323 26.17 29.47 1.76
N PRO A 324 26.27 30.79 1.55
CA PRO A 324 25.86 31.43 0.29
C PRO A 324 26.52 30.81 -0.95
N GLU A 325 27.77 30.37 -0.84
CA GLU A 325 28.51 29.70 -1.91
C GLU A 325 27.93 28.31 -2.23
N ALA A 326 27.55 27.54 -1.21
CA ALA A 326 26.94 26.23 -1.38
C ALA A 326 25.54 26.34 -2.01
N ILE A 327 24.72 27.30 -1.56
CA ILE A 327 23.40 27.60 -2.16
C ILE A 327 23.56 27.89 -3.65
N LYS A 328 24.47 28.80 -4.01
CA LYS A 328 24.72 29.13 -5.41
C LYS A 328 25.10 27.91 -6.26
N PHE A 329 25.92 27.01 -5.71
CA PHE A 329 26.30 25.78 -6.41
C PHE A 329 25.08 24.85 -6.60
N LEU A 330 24.23 24.71 -5.58
CA LEU A 330 23.00 23.93 -5.66
C LEU A 330 22.04 24.52 -6.71
N ASP A 331 21.87 25.85 -6.78
CA ASP A 331 21.05 26.52 -7.80
C ASP A 331 21.51 26.23 -9.23
N GLU A 332 22.82 26.19 -9.43
CA GLU A 332 23.43 25.97 -10.74
C GLU A 332 23.33 24.50 -11.18
N HIS A 333 23.34 23.54 -10.26
CA HIS A 333 23.58 22.12 -10.59
C HIS A 333 22.52 21.10 -10.12
N TYR A 334 21.74 21.37 -9.07
CA TYR A 334 20.74 20.41 -8.57
C TYR A 334 19.61 20.21 -9.58
N GLY A 335 19.29 18.94 -9.90
CA GLY A 335 18.34 18.59 -10.96
C GLY A 335 18.83 18.84 -12.39
N LYS A 336 20.12 19.17 -12.58
CA LYS A 336 20.71 19.52 -13.88
C LYS A 336 21.99 18.73 -14.20
N CYS A 337 22.58 18.06 -13.20
CA CYS A 337 23.77 17.23 -13.38
C CYS A 337 23.42 15.82 -13.87
N GLU A 338 24.42 15.12 -14.39
CA GLU A 338 24.30 13.71 -14.77
C GLU A 338 24.74 12.78 -13.64
N VAL A 339 24.27 11.53 -13.66
CA VAL A 339 24.75 10.49 -12.75
C VAL A 339 26.24 10.23 -12.98
N GLY A 340 27.03 10.24 -11.90
CA GLY A 340 28.47 10.05 -11.90
C GLY A 340 29.28 11.29 -12.25
N SER A 341 28.65 12.46 -12.40
CA SER A 341 29.34 13.69 -12.80
C SER A 341 30.16 14.31 -11.66
N GLN A 342 31.03 15.27 -12.00
CA GLN A 342 31.81 16.01 -11.01
C GLN A 342 30.90 16.91 -10.15
N GLU A 343 29.84 17.43 -10.74
CA GLU A 343 28.82 18.26 -10.09
C GLU A 343 28.04 17.46 -9.05
N GLU A 344 27.58 16.24 -9.38
CA GLU A 344 26.93 15.35 -8.40
C GLU A 344 27.89 15.03 -7.25
N SER A 345 29.15 14.72 -7.57
CA SER A 345 30.18 14.44 -6.57
C SER A 345 30.40 15.64 -5.65
N LYS A 346 30.35 16.86 -6.19
CA LYS A 346 30.49 18.09 -5.40
C LYS A 346 29.26 18.37 -4.54
N ILE A 347 28.04 18.08 -5.00
CA ILE A 347 26.81 18.16 -4.17
C ILE A 347 26.91 17.19 -3.00
N LYS A 348 27.35 15.95 -3.25
CA LYS A 348 27.58 14.95 -2.19
C LYS A 348 28.68 15.37 -1.21
N GLU A 349 29.71 16.10 -1.69
CA GLU A 349 30.74 16.69 -0.84
C GLU A 349 30.17 17.83 0.02
N ILE A 350 29.33 18.72 -0.55
CA ILE A 350 28.61 19.76 0.21
C ILE A 350 27.82 19.11 1.35
N TYR A 351 27.07 18.03 1.10
CA TYR A 351 26.34 17.32 2.16
C TYR A 351 27.25 16.81 3.29
N ARG A 352 28.49 16.40 2.98
CA ARG A 352 29.48 15.99 4.00
C ARG A 352 30.07 17.18 4.75
N GLU A 353 30.41 18.26 4.03
CA GLU A 353 30.96 19.49 4.63
C GLU A 353 29.95 20.15 5.59
N LEU A 354 28.66 20.02 5.28
CA LEU A 354 27.55 20.48 6.12
C LEU A 354 27.21 19.53 7.28
N GLY A 355 27.94 18.43 7.47
CA GLY A 355 27.71 17.52 8.59
C GLY A 355 26.33 16.83 8.57
N LEU A 356 25.75 16.61 7.38
CA LEU A 356 24.41 15.99 7.29
C LEU A 356 24.40 14.52 7.69
N GLN A 357 25.57 13.86 7.71
CA GLN A 357 25.67 12.49 8.21
C GLN A 357 25.51 12.43 9.73
N GLU A 358 26.08 13.41 10.43
CA GLU A 358 25.93 13.60 11.88
C GLU A 358 24.49 14.02 12.21
N LEU A 359 23.93 14.97 11.45
CA LEU A 359 22.52 15.38 11.61
C LEU A 359 21.56 14.19 11.45
N PHE A 360 21.81 13.31 10.48
CA PHE A 360 20.99 12.12 10.28
C PHE A 360 21.10 11.14 11.45
N GLN A 361 22.29 10.99 12.04
CA GLN A 361 22.48 10.16 13.25
C GLN A 361 21.73 10.74 14.45
N GLU A 362 21.80 12.06 14.67
CA GLU A 362 21.03 12.73 15.73
C GLU A 362 19.52 12.57 15.51
N TYR A 363 19.06 12.68 14.26
CA TYR A 363 17.66 12.44 13.90
C TYR A 363 17.22 10.98 14.17
N GLU A 364 18.07 10.00 13.84
CA GLU A 364 17.82 8.58 14.14
C GLU A 364 17.68 8.35 15.65
N GLU A 365 18.56 8.93 16.48
CA GLU A 365 18.49 8.86 17.94
C GLU A 365 17.22 9.52 18.50
N ASP A 366 16.79 10.68 17.98
CA ASP A 366 15.53 11.33 18.37
C ASP A 366 14.31 10.44 18.08
N VAL A 367 14.27 9.85 16.88
CA VAL A 367 13.20 8.94 16.48
C VAL A 367 13.14 7.72 17.40
N GLU A 368 14.28 7.11 17.72
CA GLU A 368 14.34 5.96 18.64
C GLU A 368 13.81 6.31 20.04
N ASN A 369 14.19 7.46 20.59
CA ASN A 369 13.70 7.94 21.88
C ASN A 369 12.18 8.16 21.87
N ARG A 370 11.65 8.79 20.82
CA ARG A 370 10.21 9.02 20.67
C ARG A 370 9.43 7.71 20.49
N LEU A 371 10.00 6.71 19.84
CA LEU A 371 9.39 5.38 19.72
C LEU A 371 9.34 4.65 21.06
N GLU A 372 10.31 4.86 21.96
CA GLU A 372 10.25 4.34 23.32
C GLU A 372 9.06 4.94 24.09
N ASP A 373 8.82 6.25 23.96
CA ASP A 373 7.67 6.91 24.58
C ASP A 373 6.33 6.33 24.10
N PHE A 374 6.24 5.97 22.80
CA PHE A 374 5.06 5.33 22.24
C PHE A 374 4.76 3.95 22.83
N LYS A 375 5.75 3.20 23.34
CA LYS A 375 5.49 1.88 23.96
C LYS A 375 4.49 1.96 25.10
N SER A 376 4.62 2.99 25.93
CA SER A 376 3.70 3.22 27.05
C SER A 376 2.29 3.58 26.58
N GLN A 377 2.18 4.37 25.52
CA GLN A 377 0.91 4.81 24.93
C GLN A 377 0.19 3.66 24.23
N VAL A 378 0.93 2.85 23.46
CA VAL A 378 0.43 1.64 22.77
C VAL A 378 -0.16 0.66 23.79
N LYS A 379 0.56 0.42 24.90
CA LYS A 379 0.05 -0.42 25.99
C LYS A 379 -1.21 0.17 26.62
N ALA A 380 -1.25 1.49 26.83
CA ALA A 380 -2.43 2.18 27.37
C ALA A 380 -3.62 2.22 26.40
N ALA A 381 -3.40 1.91 25.13
CA ALA A 381 -4.43 1.78 24.10
C ALA A 381 -4.82 0.31 23.82
N ASP A 382 -4.41 -0.62 24.69
CA ASP A 382 -4.69 -2.05 24.62
C ASP A 382 -4.21 -2.72 23.31
N LEU A 383 -3.06 -2.27 22.80
CA LEU A 383 -2.38 -2.85 21.65
C LEU A 383 -1.07 -3.52 22.08
N PRO A 384 -0.72 -4.69 21.51
CA PRO A 384 0.56 -5.31 21.78
C PRO A 384 1.67 -4.62 20.99
N TRP A 385 2.77 -4.26 21.66
CA TRP A 385 3.94 -3.63 21.02
C TRP A 385 4.56 -4.49 19.91
N SER A 386 4.39 -5.82 19.97
CA SER A 386 4.87 -6.74 18.93
C SER A 386 4.35 -6.45 17.52
N VAL A 387 3.26 -5.68 17.39
CA VAL A 387 2.76 -5.16 16.10
C VAL A 387 3.77 -4.22 15.43
N PHE A 388 4.53 -3.47 16.23
CA PHE A 388 5.46 -2.45 15.77
C PHE A 388 6.90 -3.00 15.62
N ASP A 389 7.23 -4.10 16.30
CA ASP A 389 8.56 -4.71 16.28
C ASP A 389 9.03 -5.09 14.87
N ARG A 390 8.11 -5.54 13.99
CA ARG A 390 8.47 -5.89 12.62
C ARG A 390 8.93 -4.66 11.84
N PHE A 391 8.24 -3.53 11.98
CA PHE A 391 8.67 -2.27 11.39
C PHE A 391 10.01 -1.84 11.97
N PHE A 392 10.20 -1.96 13.28
CA PHE A 392 11.48 -1.66 13.92
C PHE A 392 12.63 -2.50 13.34
N GLN A 393 12.43 -3.80 13.12
CA GLN A 393 13.42 -4.66 12.45
C GLN A 393 13.69 -4.28 10.99
N LEU A 394 12.70 -3.72 10.29
CA LEU A 394 12.84 -3.28 8.90
C LEU A 394 13.57 -1.93 8.78
N ILE A 395 13.51 -1.08 9.81
CA ILE A 395 14.05 0.29 9.80
C ILE A 395 15.36 0.43 10.58
N HIS A 396 15.54 -0.27 11.70
CA HIS A 396 16.65 -0.05 12.63
C HIS A 396 17.99 -0.55 12.06
N LYS A 397 18.95 0.38 11.93
CA LYS A 397 20.34 0.13 11.50
C LYS A 397 20.46 -0.71 10.23
N ARG A 398 19.56 -0.44 9.28
CA ARG A 398 19.48 -1.18 8.03
C ARG A 398 20.78 -1.02 7.22
N ARG A 399 21.62 -2.05 7.26
CA ARG A 399 22.53 -2.39 6.17
C ARG A 399 21.71 -3.32 5.28
N LYS A 400 21.21 -2.82 4.15
CA LYS A 400 20.14 -3.46 3.34
C LYS A 400 20.31 -4.95 3.11
#